data_AF-A0A1S3DPQ2-F1
#
_entry.id   AF-A0A1S3DPQ2-F1
#
_cell.length_a   1.000
_cell.length_b   1.000
_cell.length_c   1.000
_cell.angle_alpha   90.00
_cell.angle_beta   90.00
_cell.angle_gamma   90.00
#
_symmetry.space_group_name_H-M   'P 1'
#
loop_
_entity.id
_entity.type
_entity.pdbx_description
1 polymer ?
#
loop_
_entity_poly.entity_id
_entity_poly.type
_entity_poly.pdbx_seq_one_letter_code
_entity_poly.pdbx_strand_id
1 'polypeptide(L)'
;GYEMWNTHLSPFYLYPQLPFDPILPSDAKFMGSDYGFRPINKGAGGSGKEFYENLGSNKQREQFTIIILTYERDQVLINSLSRLNNLPYLNKVVVVWNSVQPPREDLRWPDIGVPVVVVRTNTNDLNNRFKPYDVIETEAVLNINDYISFYSI
;
A
#
# COMPACT_ATOMS: atom_id res chain seq x y z
N GLY A 1 -24.33 -20.09 54.07
CA GLY A 1 -25.28 -20.06 52.94
C GLY A 1 -24.62 -20.68 51.74
N TYR A 2 -25.19 -21.76 51.20
CA TYR A 2 -24.69 -22.46 50.00
C TYR A 2 -24.85 -21.62 48.71
N GLU A 3 -25.57 -20.51 48.79
CA GLU A 3 -25.88 -19.65 47.64
C GLU A 3 -24.66 -18.92 47.07
N MET A 4 -23.68 -18.50 47.89
CA MET A 4 -22.51 -17.74 47.38
C MET A 4 -21.63 -18.55 46.41
N TRP A 5 -21.51 -19.86 46.62
CA TRP A 5 -20.74 -20.73 45.73
C TRP A 5 -21.43 -20.93 44.37
N ASN A 6 -22.76 -20.97 44.36
CA ASN A 6 -23.54 -21.23 43.14
C ASN A 6 -23.85 -19.96 42.34
N THR A 7 -23.70 -18.76 42.91
CA THR A 7 -23.97 -17.49 42.21
C THR A 7 -22.71 -16.73 41.79
N HIS A 8 -21.63 -16.74 42.59
CA HIS A 8 -20.43 -15.94 42.27
C HIS A 8 -19.29 -16.71 41.61
N LEU A 9 -19.22 -18.03 41.82
CA LEU A 9 -18.21 -18.91 41.20
C LEU A 9 -18.83 -19.87 40.18
N SER A 10 -20.02 -19.52 39.69
CA SER A 10 -20.68 -20.30 38.66
C SER A 10 -19.84 -20.28 37.37
N PRO A 11 -19.64 -21.44 36.71
CA PRO A 11 -18.87 -21.52 35.47
C PRO A 11 -19.42 -20.62 34.36
N PHE A 12 -20.63 -20.09 34.52
CA PHE A 12 -21.27 -19.18 33.59
C PHE A 12 -21.00 -17.69 33.86
N TYR A 13 -20.13 -17.34 34.81
CA TYR A 13 -19.79 -15.94 35.12
C TYR A 13 -18.28 -15.68 35.25
N LEU A 14 -17.45 -16.72 35.11
CA LEU A 14 -15.99 -16.65 35.29
C LEU A 14 -15.22 -16.50 33.98
N TYR A 15 -15.83 -16.85 32.84
CA TYR A 15 -15.19 -16.77 31.54
C TYR A 15 -15.66 -15.51 30.80
N PRO A 16 -14.77 -14.81 30.09
CA PRO A 16 -15.14 -13.63 29.28
C PRO A 16 -16.11 -13.95 28.13
N GLN A 17 -16.33 -15.24 27.85
CA GLN A 17 -17.26 -15.74 26.83
C GLN A 17 -17.93 -17.02 27.35
N LEU A 18 -19.24 -17.13 27.19
CA LEU A 18 -20.07 -18.25 27.61
C LEU A 18 -20.37 -19.21 26.45
N PRO A 19 -20.67 -20.49 26.72
CA PRO A 19 -21.07 -21.45 25.69
C PRO A 19 -22.36 -21.07 24.93
N PHE A 20 -23.15 -20.17 25.50
CA PHE A 20 -24.40 -19.66 24.94
C PHE A 20 -24.28 -18.24 24.39
N ASP A 21 -23.08 -17.63 24.46
CA ASP A 21 -22.88 -16.33 23.84
C ASP A 21 -23.03 -16.45 22.32
N PRO A 22 -23.63 -15.44 21.67
CA PRO A 22 -23.71 -15.43 20.22
C PRO A 22 -22.30 -15.52 19.66
N ILE A 23 -22.08 -16.45 18.74
CA ILE A 23 -20.83 -16.54 18.00
C ILE A 23 -20.71 -15.24 17.22
N LEU A 24 -19.86 -14.34 17.70
CA LEU A 24 -19.58 -13.11 17.00
C LEU A 24 -18.95 -13.48 15.65
N PRO A 25 -19.42 -12.88 14.54
CA PRO A 25 -18.79 -13.08 13.25
C PRO A 25 -17.32 -12.63 13.33
N SER A 26 -16.45 -13.25 12.53
CA SER A 26 -14.99 -13.02 12.62
C SER A 26 -14.60 -11.55 12.36
N ASP A 27 -15.51 -10.73 11.85
CA ASP A 27 -15.42 -9.30 11.61
C ASP A 27 -15.72 -8.40 12.82
N ALA A 28 -16.32 -8.94 13.89
CA ALA A 28 -16.69 -8.18 15.08
C ALA A 28 -15.48 -7.51 15.77
N LYS A 29 -14.28 -8.11 15.66
CA LYS A 29 -13.04 -7.57 16.23
C LYS A 29 -12.52 -6.32 15.50
N PHE A 30 -13.04 -6.05 14.30
CA PHE A 30 -12.56 -4.99 13.42
C PHE A 30 -13.58 -3.85 13.24
N MET A 31 -14.80 -4.03 13.74
CA MET A 31 -15.84 -3.00 13.78
C MET A 31 -15.39 -1.84 14.68
N GLY A 32 -15.07 -0.69 14.06
CA GLY A 32 -14.56 0.50 14.75
C GLY A 32 -13.03 0.64 14.75
N SER A 33 -12.29 -0.18 14.01
CA SER A 33 -10.85 0.04 13.83
C SER A 33 -10.58 1.21 12.88
N ASP A 34 -9.81 2.21 13.32
CA ASP A 34 -9.34 3.34 12.49
C ASP A 34 -8.53 2.88 11.26
N TYR A 35 -7.99 1.66 11.31
CA TYR A 35 -7.23 1.05 10.22
C TYR A 35 -8.10 0.45 9.10
N GLY A 36 -9.42 0.40 9.24
CA GLY A 36 -10.33 -0.05 8.17
C GLY A 36 -10.09 -1.49 7.70
N PHE A 37 -9.64 -2.37 8.59
CA PHE A 37 -9.52 -3.80 8.30
C PHE A 37 -10.92 -4.41 8.15
N ARG A 38 -11.21 -4.97 6.98
CA ARG A 38 -12.38 -5.82 6.75
C ARG A 38 -11.88 -7.23 6.52
N PRO A 39 -12.32 -8.23 7.29
CA PRO A 39 -11.92 -9.60 7.03
C PRO A 39 -12.50 -10.06 5.70
N ILE A 40 -11.72 -10.90 5.03
CA ILE A 40 -12.06 -11.44 3.71
C ILE A 40 -13.35 -12.25 3.83
N ASN A 41 -14.28 -11.97 2.94
CA ASN A 41 -15.63 -12.52 2.84
C ASN A 41 -16.44 -12.35 4.14
N LYS A 42 -16.27 -11.20 4.83
CA LYS A 42 -16.87 -10.94 6.15
C LYS A 42 -16.56 -12.05 7.18
N GLY A 43 -15.45 -12.77 7.01
CA GLY A 43 -15.07 -13.87 7.88
C GLY A 43 -15.77 -15.21 7.61
N ALA A 44 -16.52 -15.36 6.51
CA ALA A 44 -17.24 -16.60 6.17
C ALA A 44 -16.36 -17.70 5.53
N GLY A 45 -15.06 -17.46 5.35
CA GLY A 45 -14.16 -18.37 4.63
C GLY A 45 -14.38 -18.34 3.11
N GLY A 46 -13.44 -18.90 2.35
CA GLY A 46 -13.46 -18.84 0.87
C GLY A 46 -12.89 -17.54 0.33
N SER A 47 -11.60 -17.29 0.62
CA SER A 47 -10.90 -16.05 0.27
C SER A 47 -10.75 -15.81 -1.24
N GLY A 48 -10.76 -16.86 -2.05
CA GLY A 48 -10.43 -16.76 -3.48
C GLY A 48 -11.39 -15.88 -4.30
N LYS A 49 -12.68 -15.88 -3.99
CA LYS A 49 -13.69 -15.17 -4.80
C LYS A 49 -13.62 -13.65 -4.61
N GLU A 50 -13.48 -13.16 -3.38
CA GLU A 50 -13.33 -11.72 -3.12
C GLU A 50 -11.97 -11.18 -3.57
N PHE A 51 -10.88 -11.95 -3.43
CA PHE A 51 -9.60 -11.54 -4.00
C PHE A 51 -9.70 -11.43 -5.53
N TYR A 52 -10.36 -12.37 -6.19
CA TYR A 52 -10.57 -12.35 -7.64
C TYR A 52 -11.47 -11.19 -8.09
N GLU A 53 -12.55 -10.89 -7.36
CA GLU A 53 -13.47 -9.78 -7.66
C GLU A 53 -12.85 -8.40 -7.41
N ASN A 54 -11.93 -8.29 -6.45
CA ASN A 54 -11.16 -7.06 -6.21
C ASN A 54 -9.93 -6.95 -7.12
N LEU A 55 -9.41 -8.03 -7.70
CA LEU A 55 -8.24 -7.98 -8.61
C LEU A 55 -8.49 -7.26 -9.95
N GLY A 56 -9.72 -6.77 -10.20
CA GLY A 56 -10.10 -6.13 -11.46
C GLY A 56 -10.86 -4.81 -11.29
N SER A 57 -10.97 -4.27 -10.07
CA SER A 57 -11.52 -2.93 -9.87
C SER A 57 -10.38 -1.90 -9.95
N ASN A 58 -10.71 -0.65 -10.23
CA ASN A 58 -9.73 0.45 -10.29
C ASN A 58 -9.77 1.22 -8.96
N LYS A 59 -9.74 0.50 -7.83
CA LYS A 59 -9.79 1.13 -6.50
C LYS A 59 -8.40 1.61 -6.12
N GLN A 60 -8.31 2.74 -5.43
CA GLN A 60 -7.03 3.31 -4.97
C GLN A 60 -6.23 2.34 -4.08
N ARG A 61 -6.90 1.42 -3.35
CA ARG A 61 -6.26 0.34 -2.57
C ARG A 61 -5.56 -0.72 -3.42
N GLU A 62 -6.02 -0.95 -4.64
CA GLU A 62 -5.45 -1.94 -5.56
C GLU A 62 -4.35 -1.33 -6.45
N GLN A 63 -4.19 0.00 -6.39
CA GLN A 63 -3.16 0.72 -7.11
C GLN A 63 -1.88 0.87 -6.30
N PHE A 64 -0.76 1.04 -6.98
CA PHE A 64 0.54 1.23 -6.36
C PHE A 64 1.25 2.48 -6.88
N THR A 65 2.17 3.00 -6.07
CA THR A 65 3.06 4.11 -6.43
C THR A 65 4.44 3.56 -6.73
N ILE A 66 5.04 4.01 -7.84
CA ILE A 66 6.44 3.70 -8.13
C ILE A 66 7.34 4.80 -7.55
N ILE A 67 8.42 4.41 -6.87
CA ILE A 67 9.50 5.32 -6.51
C ILE A 67 10.71 5.02 -7.39
N ILE A 68 11.24 6.03 -8.08
CA ILE A 68 12.48 5.94 -8.86
C ILE A 68 13.49 6.91 -8.27
N LEU A 69 14.62 6.39 -7.80
CA LEU A 69 15.76 7.20 -7.41
C LEU A 69 16.68 7.41 -8.62
N THR A 70 17.02 8.66 -8.91
CA THR A 70 17.90 9.03 -10.02
C THR A 70 19.04 9.94 -9.56
N TYR A 71 20.22 9.74 -10.12
CA TYR A 71 21.41 10.58 -9.88
C TYR A 71 22.08 10.90 -11.22
N GLU A 72 21.96 12.15 -11.68
CA GLU A 72 22.66 12.67 -12.88
C GLU A 72 22.49 11.82 -14.16
N ARG A 73 21.35 11.12 -14.31
CA ARG A 73 21.07 10.17 -15.40
C ARG A 73 19.73 10.45 -16.08
N ASP A 74 19.53 11.70 -16.50
CA ASP A 74 18.29 12.19 -17.10
C ASP A 74 17.79 11.29 -18.25
N GLN A 75 18.66 10.96 -19.21
CA GLN A 75 18.29 10.13 -20.36
C GLN A 75 17.82 8.72 -19.96
N VAL A 76 18.50 8.11 -18.98
CA VAL A 76 18.16 6.77 -18.51
C VAL A 76 16.82 6.80 -17.78
N LEU A 77 16.60 7.82 -16.95
CA LEU A 77 15.34 8.05 -16.25
C LEU A 77 14.17 8.21 -17.23
N ILE A 78 14.31 9.05 -18.27
CA ILE A 78 13.26 9.27 -19.27
C ILE A 78 12.93 7.97 -20.00
N ASN A 79 13.95 7.18 -20.36
CA ASN A 79 13.75 5.87 -20.98
C ASN A 79 13.02 4.89 -20.04
N SER A 80 13.37 4.88 -18.75
CA SER A 80 12.72 4.05 -17.75
C SER A 80 11.27 4.47 -17.52
N LEU A 81 10.99 5.77 -17.44
CA LEU A 81 9.63 6.30 -17.33
C LEU A 81 8.78 5.92 -18.56
N SER A 82 9.31 6.08 -19.77
CA SER A 82 8.59 5.74 -21.00
C SER A 82 8.16 4.27 -21.07
N ARG A 83 8.90 3.37 -20.40
CA ARG A 83 8.56 1.94 -20.30
C ARG A 83 7.43 1.64 -19.32
N LEU A 84 7.13 2.57 -18.41
CA LEU A 84 6.00 2.48 -17.48
C LEU A 84 4.69 2.97 -18.11
N ASN A 85 4.71 3.38 -19.39
CA ASN A 85 3.52 3.81 -20.09
C ASN A 85 2.45 2.71 -20.12
N ASN A 86 1.22 3.07 -19.77
CA ASN A 86 0.08 2.14 -19.67
C ASN A 86 0.28 0.97 -18.70
N LEU A 87 1.14 1.12 -17.68
CA LEU A 87 1.30 0.09 -16.66
C LEU A 87 -0.02 -0.05 -15.86
N PRO A 88 -0.63 -1.26 -15.81
CA PRO A 88 -1.89 -1.45 -15.11
C PRO A 88 -1.73 -1.20 -13.61
N TYR A 89 -2.75 -0.60 -13.00
CA TYR A 89 -2.81 -0.30 -11.56
C TYR A 89 -1.74 0.69 -11.05
N LEU A 90 -1.02 1.36 -11.95
CA LEU A 90 -0.13 2.45 -11.56
C LEU A 90 -0.95 3.70 -11.19
N ASN A 91 -0.77 4.21 -9.96
CA ASN A 91 -1.43 5.45 -9.53
C ASN A 91 -0.63 6.69 -9.92
N LYS A 92 0.65 6.70 -9.55
CA LYS A 92 1.59 7.81 -9.79
C LYS A 92 3.03 7.30 -9.73
N VAL A 93 3.95 8.11 -10.24
CA VAL A 93 5.40 7.87 -10.15
C VAL A 93 6.05 9.00 -9.37
N VAL A 94 6.82 8.66 -8.34
CA VAL A 94 7.61 9.59 -7.53
C VAL A 94 9.07 9.45 -7.94
N VAL A 95 9.60 10.49 -8.56
CA VAL A 95 11.02 10.59 -8.93
C VAL A 95 11.76 11.27 -7.79
N VAL A 96 12.59 10.51 -7.09
CA VAL A 96 13.51 11.02 -6.07
C VAL A 96 14.77 11.53 -6.76
N TRP A 97 14.87 12.85 -6.85
CA TRP A 97 15.97 13.55 -7.48
C TRP A 97 17.14 13.67 -6.50
N ASN A 98 18.07 12.71 -6.60
CA ASN A 98 19.17 12.53 -5.66
C ASN A 98 20.42 13.39 -5.97
N SER A 99 20.26 14.48 -6.73
CA SER A 99 21.33 15.43 -7.05
C SER A 99 21.05 16.80 -6.43
N VAL A 100 22.12 17.51 -6.07
CA VAL A 100 22.08 18.90 -5.59
C VAL A 100 21.66 19.84 -6.72
N GLN A 101 22.04 19.52 -7.97
CA GLN A 101 21.67 20.31 -9.13
C GLN A 101 20.22 20.01 -9.50
N PRO A 102 19.41 21.03 -9.84
CA PRO A 102 18.04 20.80 -10.30
C PRO A 102 18.03 20.05 -11.64
N PRO A 103 16.91 19.39 -11.99
CA PRO A 103 16.68 18.90 -13.35
C PRO A 103 16.85 20.03 -14.36
N ARG A 104 17.37 19.71 -15.53
CA ARG A 104 17.53 20.69 -16.61
C ARG A 104 16.16 21.27 -17.01
N GLU A 105 16.13 22.55 -17.35
CA GLU A 105 14.88 23.27 -17.71
C GLU A 105 14.25 22.77 -19.02
N ASP A 106 15.07 22.20 -19.90
CA ASP A 106 14.67 21.57 -21.16
C ASP A 106 14.18 20.12 -20.99
N LEU A 107 14.30 19.54 -19.78
CA LEU A 107 13.83 18.19 -19.51
C LEU A 107 12.31 18.12 -19.69
N ARG A 108 11.86 17.12 -20.46
CA ARG A 108 10.44 16.85 -20.71
C ARG A 108 10.12 15.45 -20.22
N TRP A 109 9.18 15.37 -19.28
CA TRP A 109 8.67 14.10 -18.78
C TRP A 109 7.81 13.41 -19.85
N PRO A 110 7.95 12.10 -20.06
CA PRO A 110 7.07 11.37 -20.97
C PRO A 110 5.65 11.36 -20.43
N ASP A 111 4.67 11.41 -21.33
CA ASP A 111 3.28 11.18 -20.96
C ASP A 111 3.05 9.66 -20.83
N ILE A 112 2.96 9.21 -19.57
CA ILE A 112 2.77 7.80 -19.21
C ILE A 112 1.32 7.51 -18.78
N GLY A 113 0.42 8.48 -18.90
CA GLY A 113 -0.98 8.37 -18.48
C GLY A 113 -1.23 8.53 -16.97
N VAL A 114 -0.17 8.69 -16.16
CA VAL A 114 -0.24 8.93 -14.71
C VAL A 114 0.62 10.12 -14.30
N PRO A 115 0.33 10.79 -13.17
CA PRO A 115 1.14 11.90 -12.68
C PRO A 115 2.58 11.45 -12.32
N VAL A 116 3.56 12.22 -12.78
CA VAL A 116 4.97 12.11 -12.37
C VAL A 116 5.30 13.26 -11.41
N VAL A 117 5.66 12.93 -10.18
CA VAL A 117 5.98 13.88 -9.11
C VAL A 117 7.48 13.84 -8.83
N VAL A 118 8.14 14.98 -8.86
CA VAL A 118 9.59 15.07 -8.62
C VAL A 118 9.84 15.59 -7.20
N VAL A 119 10.52 14.80 -6.38
CA VAL A 119 10.93 15.17 -5.02
C VAL A 119 12.43 15.43 -5.03
N ARG A 120 12.81 16.67 -4.70
CA ARG A 120 14.22 17.09 -4.64
C ARG A 120 14.80 16.79 -3.27
N THR A 121 16.03 16.29 -3.24
CA THR A 121 16.77 16.03 -2.01
C THR A 121 18.05 16.85 -1.97
N ASN A 122 18.42 17.35 -0.80
CA ASN A 122 19.58 18.24 -0.64
C ASN A 122 20.91 17.49 -0.56
N THR A 123 20.87 16.18 -0.31
CA THR A 123 22.06 15.33 -0.13
C THR A 123 21.93 14.09 -0.99
N ASN A 124 23.03 13.69 -1.63
CA ASN A 124 23.12 12.41 -2.33
C ASN A 124 23.15 11.27 -1.30
N ASP A 125 21.99 10.70 -1.01
CA ASP A 125 21.83 9.58 -0.09
C ASP A 125 20.88 8.54 -0.69
N LEU A 126 21.35 7.30 -0.81
CA LEU A 126 20.54 6.18 -1.28
C LEU A 126 19.33 5.91 -0.38
N ASN A 127 19.39 6.33 0.90
CA ASN A 127 18.27 6.19 1.83
C ASN A 127 17.11 7.13 1.53
N ASN A 128 17.30 8.15 0.69
CA ASN A 128 16.22 9.06 0.31
C ASN A 128 14.99 8.30 -0.23
N ARG A 129 15.19 7.21 -0.99
CA ARG A 129 14.08 6.39 -1.52
C ARG A 129 13.24 5.64 -0.47
N PHE A 130 13.68 5.61 0.79
CA PHE A 130 12.98 4.94 1.89
C PHE A 130 12.32 5.95 2.85
N LYS A 131 12.44 7.25 2.57
CA LYS A 131 11.77 8.28 3.37
C LYS A 131 10.26 8.22 3.12
N PRO A 132 9.44 8.42 4.17
CA PRO A 132 8.00 8.56 3.99
C PRO A 132 7.75 9.89 3.28
N TYR A 133 7.28 9.83 2.04
CA TYR A 133 6.91 11.01 1.28
C TYR A 133 5.40 11.21 1.34
N ASP A 134 4.94 12.40 1.72
CA ASP A 134 3.49 12.71 1.84
C ASP A 134 2.73 12.57 0.52
N VAL A 135 3.44 12.59 -0.61
CA VAL A 135 2.86 12.39 -1.94
C VAL A 135 2.44 10.95 -2.21
N ILE A 136 2.88 10.00 -1.38
CA ILE A 136 2.53 8.58 -1.48
C ILE A 136 1.21 8.36 -0.75
N GLU A 137 0.15 8.15 -1.51
CA GLU A 137 -1.22 7.94 -1.00
C GLU A 137 -1.67 6.47 -1.14
N THR A 138 -0.87 5.63 -1.79
CA THR A 138 -1.19 4.21 -2.03
C THR A 138 -0.66 3.31 -0.92
N GLU A 139 -1.37 2.21 -0.66
CA GLU A 139 -0.95 1.21 0.34
C GLU A 139 0.29 0.41 -0.12
N ALA A 140 0.48 0.26 -1.44
CA ALA A 140 1.61 -0.43 -2.03
C ALA A 140 2.58 0.54 -2.71
N VAL A 141 3.88 0.28 -2.53
CA VAL A 141 4.97 1.04 -3.14
C VAL A 141 5.93 0.08 -3.84
N LEU A 142 6.23 0.36 -5.11
CA LEU A 142 7.22 -0.36 -5.90
C LEU A 142 8.48 0.51 -6.05
N ASN A 143 9.59 0.08 -5.45
CA ASN A 143 10.85 0.81 -5.51
C ASN A 143 11.72 0.27 -6.66
N ILE A 144 12.09 1.14 -7.61
CA ILE A 144 12.84 0.78 -8.82
C ILE A 144 14.08 1.67 -8.92
N ASN A 145 15.22 1.08 -9.33
CA ASN A 145 16.41 1.85 -9.67
C ASN A 145 16.36 2.30 -11.14
N ASP A 146 16.92 3.47 -11.42
CA ASP A 146 16.95 4.05 -12.77
C ASP A 146 17.59 3.16 -13.86
N TYR A 147 18.45 2.21 -13.49
CA TYR A 147 19.12 1.27 -14.40
C TYR A 147 18.39 -0.07 -14.64
N ILE A 148 17.23 -0.32 -14.02
CA ILE A 148 16.50 -1.58 -14.21
C ILE A 148 15.73 -1.53 -15.53
N SER A 149 16.06 -2.44 -16.44
CA SER A 149 15.33 -2.64 -17.69
C SER A 149 14.27 -3.73 -17.52
N PHE A 150 13.00 -3.36 -17.62
CA PHE A 150 11.91 -4.33 -17.75
C PHE A 150 11.85 -4.81 -19.21
N TYR A 151 12.03 -6.11 -19.40
CA TYR A 151 11.75 -6.77 -20.68
C TYR A 151 10.32 -7.32 -20.60
N SER A 152 9.42 -6.81 -21.44
CA SER A 152 8.16 -7.50 -21.72
C SER A 152 8.48 -8.61 -22.72
N ILE A 153 8.13 -9.85 -22.37
CA ILE A 153 8.17 -11.01 -23.27
C ILE A 153 6.89 -11.01 -24.12
#